data_AF-A0A8R7RH79-F1
#
_entry.id   AF-A0A8R7RH79-F1
#
_cell.length_a   1.000
_cell.length_b   1.000
_cell.length_c   1.000
_cell.angle_alpha   90.00
_cell.angle_beta   90.00
_cell.angle_gamma   90.00
#
_symmetry.space_group_name_H-M   'P 1'
#
loop_
_entity.id
_entity.type
_entity.pdbx_description
1 polymer ?
#
loop_
_entity_poly.entity_id
_entity_poly.type
_entity_poly.pdbx_seq_one_letter_code
_entity_poly.pdbx_strand_id
1 'polypeptide(L)'
;MVKGIDSKINASGTFGNYHRMLAPGQSYEVVASMEGFRPKRTHIMLGREAMNLDFILDPYGALKGAKPLRNDCGCSCNDDGGSNKPFLLREAYLWLYLLVLFFLLALYLLFRRRMASRLVAQRHPPPKRPVAV
;
A
#
# COMPACT_ATOMS: atom_id res chain seq x y z
N MET A 1 -6.87 26.48 -3.41
CA MET A 1 -8.21 27.11 -3.49
C MET A 1 -8.31 27.93 -4.76
N VAL A 2 -9.52 28.23 -5.23
CA VAL A 2 -9.76 29.15 -6.34
C VAL A 2 -10.48 30.37 -5.77
N LYS A 3 -9.94 31.56 -5.97
CA LYS A 3 -10.52 32.78 -5.41
C LYS A 3 -11.92 33.03 -5.98
N GLY A 4 -12.85 33.46 -5.13
CA GLY A 4 -14.25 33.67 -5.50
C GLY A 4 -15.10 32.40 -5.54
N ILE A 5 -14.50 31.22 -5.27
CA ILE A 5 -15.22 29.96 -5.10
C ILE A 5 -15.04 29.50 -3.66
N ASP A 6 -16.14 29.38 -2.93
CA ASP A 6 -16.14 29.09 -1.50
C ASP A 6 -15.94 27.60 -1.18
N SER A 7 -14.88 27.02 -1.72
CA SER A 7 -14.48 25.66 -1.41
C SER A 7 -12.96 25.56 -1.39
N LYS A 8 -12.40 25.34 -0.20
CA LYS A 8 -11.01 24.95 -0.03
C LYS A 8 -10.88 23.47 -0.38
N ILE A 9 -9.85 23.13 -1.14
CA ILE A 9 -9.52 21.75 -1.50
C ILE A 9 -8.15 21.48 -0.88
N ASN A 10 -8.05 20.37 -0.17
CA ASN A 10 -6.80 19.92 0.40
C ASN A 10 -6.17 18.91 -0.56
N ALA A 11 -4.88 19.08 -0.83
CA ALA A 11 -4.11 18.09 -1.56
C ALA A 11 -3.87 16.85 -0.68
N SER A 12 -3.53 15.73 -1.31
CA SER A 12 -3.05 14.56 -0.57
C SER A 12 -1.82 14.93 0.25
N GLY A 13 -1.82 14.64 1.56
CA GLY A 13 -0.68 14.91 2.43
C GLY A 13 0.60 14.14 2.04
N THR A 14 0.45 12.97 1.41
CA THR A 14 1.58 12.12 0.98
C THR A 14 2.15 12.50 -0.38
N PHE A 15 1.29 12.89 -1.33
CA PHE A 15 1.70 13.08 -2.73
C PHE A 15 1.57 14.52 -3.23
N GLY A 16 0.91 15.42 -2.50
CA GLY A 16 0.71 16.82 -2.91
C GLY A 16 -0.22 17.02 -4.11
N ASN A 17 -0.74 15.96 -4.71
CA ASN A 17 -1.63 16.02 -5.87
C ASN A 17 -3.05 16.46 -5.48
N TYR A 18 -3.67 17.25 -6.36
CA TYR A 18 -5.08 17.62 -6.28
C TYR A 18 -5.67 17.79 -7.69
N HIS A 19 -6.99 17.64 -7.82
CA HIS A 19 -7.71 17.93 -9.05
C HIS A 19 -8.93 18.80 -8.75
N ARG A 20 -9.24 19.75 -9.64
CA ARG A 20 -10.42 20.61 -9.51
C ARG A 20 -11.09 20.86 -10.86
N MET A 21 -12.35 20.46 -10.95
CA MET A 21 -13.23 20.81 -12.06
C MET A 21 -13.68 22.26 -11.94
N LEU A 22 -13.59 23.00 -13.04
CA LEU A 22 -13.99 24.40 -13.20
C LEU A 22 -14.64 24.57 -14.57
N ALA A 23 -15.43 25.62 -14.73
CA ALA A 23 -16.08 25.89 -16.01
C ALA A 23 -15.04 26.40 -17.04
N PRO A 24 -15.10 25.95 -18.30
CA PRO A 24 -14.20 26.42 -19.34
C PRO A 24 -14.53 27.87 -19.76
N GLY A 25 -13.56 28.55 -20.38
CA GLY A 25 -13.70 29.90 -20.93
C GLY A 25 -13.67 31.02 -19.89
N GLN A 26 -13.27 30.72 -18.66
CA GLN A 26 -13.20 31.67 -17.55
C GLN A 26 -11.75 31.84 -17.07
N SER A 27 -11.48 33.00 -16.49
CA SER A 27 -10.20 33.29 -15.83
C SER A 27 -10.30 33.01 -14.34
N TYR A 28 -9.33 32.27 -13.80
CA TYR A 28 -9.31 31.85 -12.40
C TYR A 28 -8.01 32.29 -11.72
N GLU A 29 -8.12 32.81 -10.50
CA GLU A 29 -6.98 32.98 -9.60
C GLU A 29 -6.89 31.74 -8.70
N VAL A 30 -5.85 30.95 -8.90
CA VAL A 30 -5.59 29.73 -8.14
C VAL A 30 -4.53 30.03 -7.09
N VAL A 31 -4.84 29.72 -5.84
CA VAL A 31 -3.96 29.93 -4.68
C VAL A 31 -3.63 28.59 -4.04
N ALA A 32 -2.34 28.28 -3.95
CA ALA A 32 -1.81 27.14 -3.21
C ALA A 32 -1.23 27.62 -1.87
N SER A 33 -1.57 26.92 -0.79
CA SER A 33 -1.17 27.25 0.57
C SER A 33 -0.96 25.98 1.38
N MET A 34 0.07 25.96 2.20
CA MET A 34 0.38 24.89 3.14
C MET A 34 0.90 25.50 4.43
N GLU A 35 0.59 24.89 5.57
CA GLU A 35 1.09 25.34 6.86
C GLU A 35 2.62 25.38 6.86
N GLY A 36 3.20 26.47 7.36
CA GLY A 36 4.65 26.65 7.40
C GLY A 36 5.31 27.09 6.09
N PHE A 37 4.54 27.21 4.99
CA PHE A 37 5.01 27.70 3.70
C PHE A 37 4.27 28.97 3.25
N ARG A 38 4.99 29.84 2.55
CA ARG A 38 4.42 31.04 1.92
C ARG A 38 3.45 30.62 0.81
N PRO A 39 2.20 31.09 0.84
CA PRO A 39 1.23 30.79 -0.21
C PRO A 39 1.66 31.44 -1.54
N LYS A 40 1.41 30.74 -2.65
CA LYS A 40 1.61 31.24 -4.01
C LYS A 40 0.30 31.28 -4.75
N ARG A 41 0.17 32.26 -5.64
CA ARG A 41 -1.02 32.46 -6.48
C ARG A 41 -0.61 32.60 -7.94
N THR A 42 -1.48 32.14 -8.83
CA THR A 42 -1.33 32.28 -10.27
C THR A 42 -2.69 32.54 -10.91
N HIS A 43 -2.69 33.20 -12.06
CA HIS A 43 -3.89 33.43 -12.86
C HIS A 43 -3.83 32.53 -14.08
N ILE A 44 -4.93 31.83 -14.35
CA ILE A 44 -5.07 30.95 -15.50
C ILE A 44 -6.30 31.34 -16.32
N MET A 45 -6.25 31.11 -17.63
CA MET A 45 -7.42 31.11 -18.49
C MET A 45 -7.72 29.67 -18.86
N LEU A 46 -8.78 29.10 -18.29
CA LEU A 46 -9.08 27.68 -18.48
C LEU A 46 -9.80 27.47 -19.81
N GLY A 47 -9.19 26.70 -20.71
CA GLY A 47 -9.80 26.30 -21.97
C GLY A 47 -10.83 25.17 -21.81
N ARG A 48 -11.14 24.47 -22.90
CA ARG A 48 -12.00 23.27 -22.86
C ARG A 48 -11.29 22.02 -22.33
N GLU A 49 -9.96 22.02 -22.39
CA GLU A 49 -9.12 20.90 -21.96
C GLU A 49 -8.62 21.09 -20.53
N ALA A 50 -8.26 19.98 -19.88
CA ALA A 50 -7.67 20.01 -18.55
C ALA A 50 -6.30 20.71 -18.58
N MET A 51 -6.01 21.49 -17.54
CA MET A 51 -4.73 22.17 -17.37
C MET A 51 -4.04 21.65 -16.10
N ASN A 52 -2.75 21.36 -16.22
CA ASN A 52 -1.91 20.98 -15.09
C ASN A 52 -1.20 22.21 -14.52
N LEU A 53 -1.15 22.30 -13.19
CA LEU A 53 -0.50 23.40 -12.47
C LEU A 53 0.31 22.85 -11.31
N ASP A 54 1.59 23.19 -11.30
CA ASP A 54 2.51 22.83 -10.22
C ASP A 54 2.84 24.08 -9.38
N PHE A 55 2.76 23.93 -8.06
CA PHE A 55 3.10 24.98 -7.11
C PHE A 55 4.23 24.50 -6.21
N ILE A 56 5.40 25.15 -6.33
CA ILE A 56 6.53 24.95 -5.42
C ILE A 56 6.47 26.07 -4.37
N LEU A 57 6.15 25.75 -3.12
CA LEU A 57 6.02 26.75 -2.05
C LEU A 57 7.34 26.96 -1.31
N ASP A 58 7.63 28.21 -0.97
CA ASP A 58 8.84 28.57 -0.22
C ASP A 58 8.52 28.55 1.28
N PRO A 59 9.38 28.00 2.16
CA PRO A 59 9.15 28.05 3.60
C PRO A 59 9.16 29.50 4.09
N TYR A 60 8.42 29.80 5.16
CA TYR A 60 8.41 31.17 5.71
C TYR A 60 9.80 31.64 6.16
N GLY A 61 10.63 30.71 6.65
CA GLY A 61 11.98 30.97 7.15
C GLY A 61 13.06 30.26 6.35
N ALA A 62 13.55 30.89 5.29
CA ALA A 62 14.90 30.65 4.75
C ALA A 62 15.99 31.22 5.69
N LEU A 63 15.81 31.09 7.01
CA LEU A 63 16.84 31.43 7.98
C LEU A 63 17.68 30.19 8.22
N LYS A 64 18.98 30.32 7.93
CA LYS A 64 20.04 29.37 8.27
C LYS A 64 19.77 28.74 9.65
N GLY A 65 19.34 27.47 9.68
CA GLY A 65 19.16 26.69 10.91
C GLY A 65 17.73 26.46 11.39
N ALA A 66 16.69 26.95 10.69
CA ALA A 66 15.32 26.53 11.02
C ALA A 66 15.16 25.05 10.65
N LYS A 67 14.92 24.19 11.66
CA LYS A 67 14.57 22.78 11.46
C LYS A 67 13.46 22.74 10.41
N PRO A 68 13.56 21.90 9.36
CA PRO A 68 12.47 21.78 8.40
C PRO A 68 11.21 21.50 9.21
N LEU A 69 10.13 22.25 8.93
CA LEU A 69 8.80 21.91 9.43
C LEU A 69 8.67 20.42 9.14
N ARG A 70 8.61 19.64 10.21
CA ARG A 70 8.50 18.20 10.13
C ARG A 70 7.27 18.00 9.27
N ASN A 71 7.50 17.51 8.05
CA ASN A 71 6.41 17.06 7.21
C ASN A 71 5.88 15.87 7.99
N ASP A 72 4.94 16.12 8.89
CA ASP A 72 4.08 15.10 9.47
C ASP A 72 3.16 14.65 8.31
N CYS A 73 3.78 14.08 7.26
CA CYS A 73 3.30 12.83 6.71
C CYS A 73 2.98 12.03 7.97
N GLY A 74 1.69 11.84 8.28
CA GLY A 74 1.20 11.24 9.52
C GLY A 74 1.63 9.79 9.74
N CYS A 75 2.83 9.42 9.31
CA CYS A 75 3.64 8.37 9.89
C CYS A 75 4.15 8.86 11.26
N SER A 76 3.23 8.92 12.22
CA SER A 76 3.62 8.70 13.61
C SER A 76 4.20 7.29 13.68
N CYS A 77 5.50 7.15 13.42
CA CYS A 77 6.28 5.99 13.84
C CYS A 77 6.51 6.06 15.36
N ASN A 78 5.48 6.40 16.13
CA ASN A 78 5.45 6.02 17.53
C ASN A 78 4.83 4.63 17.53
N ASP A 79 5.70 3.65 17.77
CA ASP A 79 5.30 2.43 18.44
C ASP A 79 4.51 2.84 19.68
N ASP A 80 3.18 2.85 19.54
CA ASP A 80 2.21 2.52 20.58
C ASP A 80 0.80 2.88 20.08
N GLY A 81 -0.09 1.89 20.05
CA GLY A 81 -1.53 2.12 19.91
C GLY A 81 -2.11 1.99 18.51
N GLY A 82 -2.15 0.74 18.02
CA GLY A 82 -3.17 0.18 17.13
C GLY A 82 -4.04 1.11 16.28
N SER A 83 -3.62 1.38 15.04
CA SER A 83 -4.54 1.44 13.88
C SER A 83 -3.74 1.48 12.57
N ASN A 84 -4.16 0.64 11.62
CA ASN A 84 -3.70 0.55 10.22
C ASN A 84 -2.27 0.02 9.96
N LYS A 85 -2.10 -1.31 10.03
CA LYS A 85 -0.87 -2.00 9.57
C LYS A 85 -1.10 -2.74 8.24
N PRO A 86 -0.94 -2.11 7.06
CA PRO A 86 -0.78 -2.86 5.80
C PRO A 86 0.51 -3.70 5.79
N PHE A 87 1.46 -3.40 6.68
CA PHE A 87 2.67 -4.21 6.90
C PHE A 87 2.42 -5.52 7.66
N LEU A 88 1.45 -5.59 8.58
CA LEU A 88 1.08 -6.85 9.24
C LEU A 88 0.34 -7.80 8.32
N LEU A 89 -0.40 -7.28 7.34
CA LEU A 89 -1.01 -8.14 6.33
C LEU A 89 0.10 -8.91 5.61
N ARG A 90 1.20 -8.26 5.22
CA ARG A 90 2.33 -8.91 4.55
C ARG A 90 3.02 -9.98 5.40
N GLU A 91 3.23 -9.74 6.70
CA GLU A 91 3.76 -10.77 7.61
C GLU A 91 2.77 -11.90 7.88
N ALA A 92 1.48 -11.59 8.11
CA ALA A 92 0.45 -12.61 8.33
C ALA A 92 0.27 -13.51 7.10
N TYR A 93 0.33 -12.93 5.89
CA TYR A 93 0.32 -13.72 4.65
C TYR A 93 1.53 -14.64 4.57
N LEU A 94 2.73 -14.20 4.95
CA LEU A 94 3.92 -15.06 5.01
C LEU A 94 3.72 -16.26 5.95
N TRP A 95 3.18 -16.04 7.15
CA TRP A 95 2.88 -17.12 8.09
C TRP A 95 1.83 -18.09 7.54
N LEU A 96 0.78 -17.58 6.89
CA LEU A 96 -0.24 -18.40 6.23
C LEU A 96 0.36 -19.22 5.07
N TYR A 97 1.22 -18.62 4.23
CA TYR A 97 1.92 -19.33 3.17
C TYR A 97 2.83 -20.43 3.71
N LEU A 98 3.59 -20.16 4.78
CA LEU A 98 4.45 -21.16 5.43
C LEU A 98 3.63 -22.30 6.03
N LEU A 99 2.49 -22.00 6.66
CA LEU A 99 1.59 -22.99 7.23
C LEU A 99 0.99 -23.88 6.13
N VAL A 100 0.49 -23.30 5.05
CA VAL A 100 -0.01 -24.04 3.88
C VAL A 100 1.09 -24.92 3.27
N LEU A 101 2.30 -24.38 3.11
CA LEU A 101 3.45 -25.13 2.59
C LEU A 101 3.79 -26.33 3.48
N PHE A 102 3.78 -26.14 4.80
CA PHE A 102 4.02 -27.21 5.77
C PHE A 102 2.97 -28.33 5.65
N PHE A 103 1.68 -27.98 5.56
CA PHE A 103 0.60 -28.96 5.35
C PHE A 103 0.75 -29.73 4.04
N LEU A 104 1.06 -29.05 2.93
CA LEU A 104 1.30 -29.70 1.64
C LEU A 104 2.48 -30.67 1.69
N LEU A 105 3.57 -30.29 2.38
CA LEU A 105 4.76 -31.12 2.52
C LEU A 105 4.49 -32.34 3.41
N ALA A 106 3.75 -32.16 4.50
CA ALA A 106 3.30 -33.27 5.35
C ALA A 106 2.39 -34.25 4.58
N LEU A 107 1.41 -33.74 3.83
CA LEU A 107 0.54 -34.57 2.98
C LEU A 107 1.37 -35.31 1.93
N TYR A 108 2.30 -34.64 1.24
CA TYR A 108 3.19 -35.27 0.28
C TYR A 108 4.00 -36.42 0.90
N LEU A 109 4.59 -36.20 2.08
CA LEU A 109 5.32 -37.24 2.80
C LEU A 109 4.42 -38.40 3.22
N LEU A 110 3.20 -38.12 3.69
CA LEU A 110 2.21 -39.14 4.06
C LEU A 110 1.75 -39.95 2.84
N PHE A 111 1.46 -39.30 1.72
CA PHE A 111 1.12 -39.98 0.47
C PHE A 111 2.28 -40.83 -0.05
N ARG A 112 3.51 -40.31 -0.03
CA ARG A 112 4.70 -41.08 -0.43
C ARG A 112 4.92 -42.29 0.47
N ARG A 113 4.82 -42.12 1.79
CA ARG A 113 4.91 -43.22 2.76
C ARG A 113 3.79 -44.24 2.53
N ARG A 114 2.55 -43.79 2.36
CA ARG A 114 1.39 -44.67 2.10
C ARG A 114 1.54 -45.44 0.79
N MET A 115 2.04 -44.81 -0.27
CA MET A 115 2.31 -45.48 -1.55
C MET A 115 3.45 -46.50 -1.41
N ALA A 116 4.53 -46.16 -0.69
CA ALA A 116 5.60 -47.11 -0.41
C ALA A 116 5.11 -48.31 0.42
N SER A 117 4.31 -48.08 1.47
CA SER A 117 3.71 -49.14 2.29
C SER A 117 2.73 -50.00 1.51
N ARG A 118 1.91 -49.41 0.62
CA ARG A 118 0.99 -50.16 -0.27
C ARG A 118 1.76 -51.05 -1.24
N LEU A 119 2.84 -50.55 -1.81
CA LEU A 119 3.71 -51.33 -2.70
C LEU A 119 4.44 -52.45 -1.95
N VAL A 120 4.87 -52.23 -0.70
CA VAL A 120 5.46 -53.28 0.16
C VAL A 120 4.41 -54.33 0.54
N ALA A 121 3.19 -53.92 0.90
CA ALA A 121 2.11 -54.86 1.22
C ALA A 121 1.67 -55.72 0.02
N GLN A 122 1.74 -55.18 -1.20
CA GLN A 122 1.48 -55.96 -2.43
C GLN A 122 2.61 -56.94 -2.81
N ARG A 123 3.81 -56.79 -2.24
CA ARG A 123 4.96 -57.68 -2.51
C ARG A 123 5.01 -58.94 -1.65
N HIS A 124 4.10 -59.10 -0.68
CA HIS A 124 3.98 -60.35 0.08
C HIS A 124 2.93 -61.26 -0.58
N PRO A 125 3.33 -62.26 -1.40
CA PRO A 125 2.39 -63.29 -1.82
C PRO A 125 1.92 -64.08 -0.60
N PRO A 126 0.64 -64.54 -0.57
CA PRO A 126 0.11 -65.30 0.54
C PRO A 126 0.94 -66.57 0.76
N PRO A 127 1.16 -66.99 2.02
CA PRO A 127 1.93 -68.19 2.32
C PRO A 127 1.26 -69.40 1.65
N LYS A 128 2.00 -70.11 0.79
CA LYS A 128 1.56 -71.38 0.22
C LYS A 128 1.33 -72.36 1.37
N ARG A 129 0.09 -72.84 1.52
CA ARG A 129 -0.23 -73.87 2.51
C ARG A 129 0.63 -75.11 2.25
N PRO A 130 1.29 -75.69 3.26
CA PRO A 130 1.95 -76.97 3.08
C PRO A 130 0.87 -78.04 2.85
N VAL A 131 0.98 -78.74 1.72
CA VAL A 131 0.21 -79.96 1.47
C VAL A 131 0.85 -81.03 2.35
N ALA A 132 0.08 -81.57 3.29
CA ALA A 132 0.47 -82.72 4.08
C ALA A 132 0.35 -83.98 3.20
N VAL A 133 1.44 -84.74 3.12
CA VAL A 133 1.48 -86.14 2.65
C VAL A 133 2.18 -86.94 3.73
#